data_AF-A0A521NIB1-F1
#
_entry.id   AF-A0A521NIB1-F1
#
_cell.length_a   1.000
_cell.length_b   1.000
_cell.length_c   1.000
_cell.angle_alpha   90.00
_cell.angle_beta   90.00
_cell.angle_gamma   90.00
#
_symmetry.space_group_name_H-M   'P 1'
#
loop_
_entity.id
_entity.type
_entity.pdbx_description
1 polymer ?
#
loop_
_entity_poly.entity_id
_entity_poly.type
_entity_poly.pdbx_seq_one_letter_code
_entity_poly.pdbx_strand_id
1 'polypeptide(L)' 'MSFTLAPLPYAHDALEPHIDTTTMQIHHGKHHQAYVD' A
#
# COMPACT_ATOMS: atom_id res chain seq x y z
N MET A 1 -12.25 -9.21 -16.56
CA MET A 1 -11.67 -7.87 -16.33
C MET A 1 -10.59 -8.06 -15.30
N SER A 2 -9.35 -7.65 -15.57
CA SER A 2 -8.25 -7.70 -14.60
C SER A 2 -8.46 -6.57 -13.59
N PHE A 3 -8.51 -6.89 -12.31
CA PHE A 3 -8.45 -5.87 -11.27
C PHE A 3 -7.03 -5.28 -11.23
N THR A 4 -6.89 -4.03 -10.82
CA THR A 4 -5.59 -3.35 -10.72
C THR A 4 -5.47 -2.68 -9.36
N LEU A 5 -4.29 -2.75 -8.75
CA LEU A 5 -4.04 -2.10 -7.47
C LEU A 5 -4.07 -0.58 -7.66
N ALA A 6 -5.02 0.09 -7.00
CA ALA A 6 -5.09 1.54 -7.02
C ALA A 6 -3.88 2.15 -6.27
N PRO A 7 -3.26 3.22 -6.80
CA PRO A 7 -2.17 3.89 -6.09
C PRO A 7 -2.69 4.55 -4.81
N LEU A 8 -1.82 4.67 -3.82
CA LEU A 8 -2.13 5.45 -2.63
C LEU A 8 -2.26 6.94 -3.00
N PRO A 9 -3.24 7.67 -2.44
CA PRO A 9 -3.39 9.11 -2.67
C PRO A 9 -2.42 9.96 -1.81
N TYR A 10 -1.47 9.31 -1.14
CA TYR A 10 -0.51 9.91 -0.23
C TYR A 10 0.81 9.11 -0.24
N ALA A 11 1.88 9.72 0.26
CA ALA A 11 3.18 9.07 0.41
C ALA A 11 3.16 7.99 1.50
N HIS A 12 4.07 7.01 1.41
CA HIS A 12 4.10 5.88 2.36
C HIS A 12 4.34 6.27 3.83
N ASP A 13 4.93 7.44 4.07
CA ASP A 13 5.21 8.02 5.39
C ASP A 13 4.11 8.95 5.91
N ALA A 14 3.06 9.21 5.12
CA ALA A 14 2.03 10.19 5.44
C ALA A 14 1.19 9.85 6.70
N LEU A 15 1.33 8.63 7.22
CA LEU A 15 0.57 8.14 8.39
C LEU A 15 1.45 8.01 9.65
N GLU A 16 2.71 8.43 9.58
CA GLU A 16 3.59 8.51 10.76
C GLU A 16 3.02 9.51 11.80
N PRO A 17 3.18 9.26 13.12
CA PRO A 17 3.83 8.10 13.74
C PRO A 17 2.87 6.92 13.99
N HIS A 18 1.66 6.96 13.44
CA HIS A 18 0.61 5.97 13.74
C HIS A 18 0.76 4.68 12.92
N ILE A 19 1.23 4.80 11.69
CA ILE A 19 1.60 3.69 10.83
C ILE A 19 2.95 4.03 10.21
N ASP A 20 3.95 3.19 10.43
CA ASP A 20 5.28 3.43 9.91
C ASP A 20 5.36 3.19 8.40
N THR A 21 6.35 3.82 7.77
CA THR A 21 6.60 3.75 6.33
C THR A 21 6.80 2.31 5.82
N THR A 22 7.48 1.44 6.60
CA THR A 22 7.78 0.05 6.22
C THR A 22 6.49 -0.78 6.17
N THR A 23 5.59 -0.56 7.13
CA THR A 23 4.27 -1.16 7.17
C THR A 23 3.49 -0.81 5.90
N MET A 24 3.46 0.45 5.47
CA MET A 24 2.76 0.85 4.24
C MET A 24 3.38 0.24 2.96
N GLN A 25 4.71 0.18 2.87
CA GLN A 25 5.41 -0.43 1.74
C GLN A 25 5.09 -1.94 1.60
N ILE A 26 5.01 -2.65 2.72
CA ILE A 26 4.71 -4.09 2.72
C ILE A 26 3.19 -4.32 2.54
N HIS A 27 2.35 -3.57 3.23
CA HIS A 27 0.90 -3.74 3.19
C HIS A 27 0.33 -3.42 1.81
N HIS A 28 0.55 -2.22 1.29
CA HIS A 28 0.03 -1.85 -0.03
C HIS A 28 0.85 -2.49 -1.15
N GLY A 29 2.18 -2.34 -1.10
CA GLY A 29 3.07 -2.75 -2.18
C GLY A 29 3.28 -4.25 -2.33
N LYS A 30 2.98 -5.08 -1.32
CA LYS A 30 3.09 -6.55 -1.40
C LYS A 30 1.76 -7.24 -1.12
N HIS A 31 1.18 -7.05 0.06
CA HIS A 31 0.00 -7.81 0.46
C HIS A 31 -1.22 -7.45 -0.39
N HIS A 32 -1.53 -6.17 -0.57
CA HIS A 32 -2.65 -5.75 -1.40
C HIS A 32 -2.41 -6.09 -2.88
N GLN A 33 -1.20 -5.89 -3.39
CA GLN A 33 -0.84 -6.30 -4.76
C GLN A 33 -1.15 -7.79 -5.00
N ALA A 34 -0.72 -8.66 -4.08
CA ALA A 34 -0.93 -10.10 -4.21
C ALA A 34 -2.41 -10.53 -4.18
N TYR A 35 -3.33 -9.70 -3.66
CA TYR A 35 -4.77 -9.97 -3.73
C TYR A 35 -5.40 -9.56 -5.07
N VAL A 36 -4.73 -8.68 -5.80
CA VAL A 36 -5.28 -8.06 -7.01
C VAL A 36 -4.66 -8.64 -8.30
N ASP A 37 -3.48 -9.24 -8.20
CA ASP A 37 -2.87 -10.10 -9.23
C ASP A 37 -3.69 -11.38 -9.51
#